data_AF-A0A838QLZ2-F1
#
_entry.id   AF-A0A838QLZ2-F1
#
_cell.length_a   1.000
_cell.length_b   1.000
_cell.length_c   1.000
_cell.angle_alpha   90.00
_cell.angle_beta   90.00
_cell.angle_gamma   90.00
#
_symmetry.space_group_name_H-M   'P 1'
#
loop_
_entity.id
_entity.type
_entity.pdbx_description
1 polymer ?
#
loop_
_entity_poly.entity_id
_entity_poly.type
_entity_poly.pdbx_seq_one_letter_code
_entity_poly.pdbx_strand_id
1 'polypeptide(L)'
;MNELLTGILSTFAAIQSERSIMNVEVQNYDEQSELTKYVWRGFRHLMTADEQLADNAFAVEAKFGGLGGLLYDTPPPRLLKERRRYQNNSYVQEALRLGYQGFQTMVRDRMMRDLPESFFVKRCPACQRVVATPKAKQCLWCGENWHRAE
;
A
#
# COMPACT_ATOMS: atom_id res chain seq x y z
N MET A 1 -38.16 -40.34 -24.82
CA MET A 1 -36.85 -40.44 -24.14
C MET A 1 -35.91 -39.26 -24.47
N ASN A 2 -36.45 -38.09 -24.85
CA ASN A 2 -35.64 -36.94 -25.31
C ASN A 2 -35.94 -35.61 -24.60
N GLU A 3 -37.00 -35.52 -23.79
CA GLU A 3 -37.38 -34.24 -23.14
C GLU A 3 -36.79 -34.06 -21.74
N LEU A 4 -36.42 -35.15 -21.07
CA LEU A 4 -35.78 -35.10 -19.74
C LEU A 4 -34.31 -34.66 -19.82
N LEU A 5 -33.62 -34.91 -20.94
CA LEU A 5 -32.21 -34.55 -21.12
C LEU A 5 -32.04 -33.06 -21.50
N THR A 6 -32.99 -32.46 -22.22
CA THR A 6 -32.97 -31.04 -22.59
C THR A 6 -33.18 -30.11 -21.38
N GLY A 7 -34.02 -30.52 -20.41
CA GLY A 7 -34.25 -29.74 -19.18
C GLY A 7 -33.01 -29.64 -18.28
N ILE A 8 -32.25 -30.72 -18.17
CA ILE A 8 -31.02 -30.79 -17.35
C ILE A 8 -29.89 -29.98 -18.01
N LEU A 9 -29.73 -30.04 -19.33
CA LEU A 9 -28.71 -29.26 -20.03
C LEU A 9 -28.98 -27.74 -19.96
N SER A 10 -30.25 -27.32 -19.96
CA SER A 10 -30.64 -25.92 -19.83
C SER A 10 -30.35 -25.36 -18.43
N THR A 11 -30.56 -26.14 -17.37
CA THR A 11 -30.24 -25.75 -15.99
C THR A 11 -28.72 -25.73 -15.74
N PHE A 12 -27.97 -26.67 -16.30
CA PHE A 12 -26.50 -26.66 -16.19
C PHE A 12 -25.87 -25.45 -16.90
N ALA A 13 -26.40 -25.04 -18.05
CA ALA A 13 -25.95 -23.84 -18.76
C ALA A 13 -26.25 -22.56 -17.95
N ALA A 14 -27.40 -22.48 -17.27
CA ALA A 14 -27.74 -21.36 -16.39
C ALA A 14 -26.83 -21.30 -15.15
N ILE A 15 -26.52 -22.45 -14.52
CA ILE A 15 -25.61 -22.52 -13.36
C ILE A 15 -24.15 -22.18 -13.76
N GLN A 16 -23.69 -22.59 -14.96
CA GLN A 16 -22.38 -22.20 -15.47
C GLN A 16 -22.31 -20.70 -15.84
N SER A 17 -23.41 -20.14 -16.36
CA SER A 17 -23.57 -18.71 -16.60
C SER A 17 -23.55 -17.89 -15.29
N GLU A 18 -24.24 -18.33 -14.24
CA GLU A 18 -24.25 -17.67 -12.92
C GLU A 18 -22.90 -17.77 -12.20
N ARG A 19 -22.19 -18.90 -12.31
CA ARG A 19 -20.80 -19.01 -11.82
C ARG A 19 -19.81 -18.15 -12.61
N SER A 20 -20.09 -17.88 -13.88
CA SER A 20 -19.31 -16.96 -14.71
C SER A 20 -19.52 -15.50 -14.28
N ILE A 21 -20.73 -15.15 -13.81
CA ILE A 21 -21.06 -13.80 -13.32
C ILE A 21 -20.51 -13.55 -11.90
N MET A 22 -20.33 -14.58 -11.06
CA MET A 22 -19.63 -14.43 -9.77
C MET A 22 -18.09 -14.29 -9.89
N ASN A 23 -17.55 -14.35 -11.10
CA ASN A 23 -16.13 -14.06 -11.39
C ASN A 23 -15.90 -12.66 -11.96
N VAL A 24 -16.95 -11.83 -12.01
CA VAL A 24 -16.85 -10.44 -12.46
C VAL A 24 -16.30 -9.60 -11.31
N GLU A 25 -15.08 -9.08 -11.53
CA GLU A 25 -14.28 -8.20 -10.67
C GLU A 25 -13.42 -8.87 -9.56
N VAL A 26 -12.48 -9.71 -9.98
CA VAL A 26 -11.14 -9.67 -9.37
C VAL A 26 -10.50 -8.33 -9.73
N GLN A 27 -10.97 -7.27 -9.07
CA GLN A 27 -10.26 -5.99 -9.01
C GLN A 27 -8.82 -6.28 -8.58
N ASN A 28 -7.86 -5.72 -9.31
CA ASN A 28 -6.42 -5.96 -9.28
C ASN A 28 -5.83 -5.78 -7.86
N TYR A 29 -6.00 -6.78 -7.00
CA TYR A 29 -5.57 -6.76 -5.61
C TYR A 29 -4.13 -7.21 -5.52
N ASP A 30 -3.23 -6.23 -5.32
CA ASP A 30 -1.84 -6.49 -4.99
C ASP A 30 -1.63 -6.34 -3.49
N GLU A 31 -1.55 -7.47 -2.79
CA GLU A 31 -1.29 -7.55 -1.35
C GLU A 31 -0.07 -6.72 -0.94
N GLN A 32 1.00 -6.72 -1.74
CA GLN A 32 2.25 -6.04 -1.39
C GLN A 32 2.09 -4.52 -1.45
N SER A 33 1.43 -4.01 -2.49
CA SER A 33 1.08 -2.59 -2.61
C SER A 33 0.13 -2.14 -1.50
N GLU A 34 -0.87 -2.94 -1.15
CA GLU A 34 -1.82 -2.60 -0.09
C GLU A 34 -1.17 -2.61 1.30
N LEU A 35 -0.29 -3.57 1.58
CA LEU A 35 0.52 -3.57 2.81
C LEU A 35 1.43 -2.35 2.90
N THR A 36 2.06 -1.95 1.79
CA THR A 36 2.85 -0.72 1.75
C THR A 36 1.96 0.49 2.10
N LYS A 37 0.82 0.66 1.43
CA LYS A 37 -0.11 1.77 1.72
C LYS A 37 -0.56 1.75 3.19
N TYR A 38 -0.83 0.57 3.74
CA TYR A 38 -1.24 0.38 5.13
C TYR A 38 -0.18 0.85 6.12
N VAL A 39 1.08 0.44 5.94
CA VAL A 39 2.23 0.90 6.72
C VAL A 39 2.36 2.42 6.66
N TRP A 40 2.33 2.98 5.45
CA TRP A 40 2.55 4.41 5.23
C TRP A 40 1.41 5.29 5.76
N ARG A 41 0.20 4.76 5.90
CA ARG A 41 -0.93 5.48 6.52
C ARG A 41 -0.97 5.34 8.04
N GLY A 42 -0.71 4.13 8.55
CA GLY A 42 -0.94 3.80 9.96
C GLY A 42 0.29 3.92 10.86
N PHE A 43 1.49 3.70 10.31
CA PHE A 43 2.68 3.36 11.11
C PHE A 43 3.91 4.22 10.82
N ARG A 44 3.78 5.35 10.10
CA ARG A 44 4.91 6.29 9.89
C ARG A 44 5.56 6.76 11.20
N HIS A 45 4.83 6.78 12.30
CA HIS A 45 5.36 7.13 13.62
C HIS A 45 6.32 6.07 14.20
N LEU A 46 6.34 4.85 13.65
CA LEU A 46 7.28 3.78 14.02
C LEU A 46 8.55 3.79 13.15
N MET A 47 8.73 4.80 12.29
CA MET A 47 9.92 4.92 11.46
C MET A 47 11.14 5.27 12.31
N THR A 48 12.29 4.69 11.98
CA THR A 48 13.56 5.04 12.63
C THR A 48 13.98 6.47 12.27
N ALA A 49 14.97 7.01 12.99
CA ALA A 49 15.52 8.33 12.67
C ALA A 49 16.07 8.40 11.24
N ASP A 50 16.75 7.35 10.77
CA ASP A 50 17.29 7.28 9.41
C ASP A 50 16.19 7.17 8.35
N GLU A 51 15.12 6.44 8.63
CA GLU A 51 13.93 6.37 7.76
C GLU A 51 13.22 7.71 7.64
N GLN A 52 13.03 8.41 8.76
CA GLN A 52 12.45 9.75 8.76
C GLN A 52 13.36 10.74 8.02
N LEU A 53 14.69 10.59 8.15
CA LEU A 53 15.64 11.41 7.42
C LEU A 53 15.59 11.13 5.92
N ALA A 54 15.47 9.87 5.50
CA ALA A 54 15.32 9.47 4.10
C ALA A 54 14.00 9.99 3.49
N ASP A 55 12.90 9.90 4.22
CA ASP A 55 11.61 10.43 3.79
C ASP A 55 11.65 11.96 3.59
N ASN A 56 12.31 12.68 4.50
CA ASN A 56 12.59 14.09 4.32
C ASN A 56 13.47 14.36 3.09
N ALA A 57 14.48 13.52 2.83
CA ALA A 57 15.33 13.64 1.66
C ALA A 57 14.51 13.50 0.36
N PHE A 58 13.59 12.55 0.26
CA PHE A 58 12.68 12.44 -0.88
C PHE A 58 11.80 13.68 -1.06
N ALA A 59 11.28 14.26 0.03
CA ALA A 59 10.51 15.50 -0.03
C ALA A 59 11.35 16.69 -0.50
N VAL A 60 12.62 16.74 -0.11
CA VAL A 60 13.60 17.73 -0.58
C VAL A 60 13.87 17.49 -2.07
N GLU A 61 14.26 16.29 -2.48
CA GLU A 61 14.56 15.96 -3.88
C GLU A 61 13.36 16.19 -4.81
N ALA A 62 12.14 15.87 -4.40
CA ALA A 62 10.93 16.16 -5.19
C ALA A 62 10.71 17.67 -5.40
N LYS A 63 11.12 18.50 -4.44
CA LYS A 63 11.08 19.98 -4.56
C LYS A 63 12.23 20.51 -5.43
N PHE A 64 13.36 19.81 -5.53
CA PHE A 64 14.51 20.20 -6.36
C PHE A 64 14.40 19.71 -7.81
N GLY A 65 14.07 18.44 -8.02
CA GLY A 65 14.27 17.73 -9.29
C GLY A 65 13.13 17.81 -10.29
N GLY A 66 12.03 18.51 -9.97
CA GLY A 66 10.86 18.67 -10.84
C GLY A 66 10.62 20.13 -11.25
N LEU A 67 9.35 20.56 -11.24
CA LEU A 67 8.94 21.96 -11.48
C LEU A 67 9.70 22.96 -10.60
N GLY A 68 10.09 22.59 -9.38
CA GLY A 68 10.89 23.47 -8.53
C GLY A 68 12.30 23.75 -9.06
N GLY A 69 12.93 22.80 -9.78
CA GLY A 69 14.20 23.04 -10.48
C GLY A 69 14.02 23.87 -11.76
N LEU A 70 12.81 23.88 -12.34
CA LEU A 70 12.46 24.78 -13.45
C LEU A 70 12.14 26.20 -12.98
N LEU A 71 11.67 26.35 -11.73
CA LEU A 71 11.32 27.63 -11.12
C LEU A 71 12.54 28.34 -10.50
N TYR A 72 13.62 27.62 -10.24
CA TYR A 72 14.82 28.15 -9.58
C TYR A 72 16.10 27.60 -10.19
N ASP A 73 16.93 28.47 -10.80
CA ASP A 73 18.29 28.13 -11.26
C ASP A 73 19.19 27.64 -10.11
N THR A 74 18.91 28.08 -8.89
CA THR A 74 19.60 27.64 -7.67
C THR A 74 18.59 27.35 -6.56
N PRO A 75 18.65 26.17 -5.92
CA PRO A 75 17.76 25.83 -4.82
C PRO A 75 17.88 26.79 -3.64
N PRO A 76 16.78 27.15 -2.96
CA PRO A 76 16.79 28.00 -1.78
C PRO A 76 17.82 27.56 -0.71
N PRO A 77 18.51 28.48 0.00
CA PRO A 77 19.53 28.13 0.99
C PRO A 77 19.05 27.18 2.10
N ARG A 78 17.78 27.28 2.52
CA ARG A 78 17.15 26.37 3.49
C ARG A 78 17.21 24.91 3.00
N LEU A 79 16.86 24.72 1.74
CA LEU A 79 16.81 23.42 1.08
C LEU A 79 18.21 22.82 0.89
N LEU A 80 19.21 23.66 0.56
CA LEU A 80 20.63 23.23 0.53
C LEU A 80 21.16 22.81 1.91
N LYS A 81 20.74 23.49 2.98
CA LYS A 81 21.08 23.13 4.36
C LYS A 81 20.43 21.80 4.75
N GLU A 82 19.20 21.55 4.33
CA GLU A 82 18.51 20.28 4.54
C GLU A 82 19.21 19.13 3.81
N ARG A 83 19.61 19.30 2.54
CA ARG A 83 20.36 18.30 1.77
C ARG A 83 21.67 17.89 2.45
N ARG A 84 22.41 18.85 3.01
CA ARG A 84 23.65 18.57 3.77
C ARG A 84 23.46 17.65 4.98
N ARG A 85 22.24 17.55 5.54
CA ARG A 85 21.97 16.70 6.72
C ARG A 85 22.06 15.21 6.41
N TYR A 86 21.83 14.81 5.14
CA TYR A 86 21.75 13.41 4.76
C TYR A 86 22.76 13.00 3.68
N GLN A 87 23.58 13.94 3.17
CA GLN A 87 24.56 13.66 2.12
C GLN A 87 25.57 12.55 2.48
N ASN A 88 25.87 12.39 3.78
CA ASN A 88 26.84 11.41 4.28
C ASN A 88 26.18 10.21 4.99
N ASN A 89 24.84 10.12 5.01
CA ASN A 89 24.13 9.02 5.65
C ASN A 89 23.94 7.89 4.62
N SER A 90 24.61 6.76 4.81
CA SER A 90 24.59 5.63 3.88
C SER A 90 23.19 5.03 3.69
N TYR A 91 22.38 4.99 4.74
CA TYR A 91 20.99 4.54 4.66
C TYR A 91 20.17 5.44 3.73
N VAL A 92 20.30 6.75 3.87
CA VAL A 92 19.57 7.71 3.03
C VAL A 92 20.05 7.63 1.58
N GLN A 93 21.36 7.50 1.34
CA GLN A 93 21.88 7.33 -0.02
C GLN A 93 21.35 6.07 -0.70
N GLU A 94 21.29 4.96 0.04
CA GLU A 94 20.71 3.72 -0.46
C GLU A 94 19.20 3.85 -0.73
N ALA A 95 18.46 4.46 0.19
CA ALA A 95 17.04 4.73 -0.02
C ALA A 95 16.79 5.56 -1.28
N LEU A 96 17.53 6.66 -1.47
CA LEU A 96 17.46 7.49 -2.67
C LEU A 96 17.80 6.71 -3.95
N ARG A 97 18.81 5.83 -3.91
CA ARG A 97 19.20 4.95 -5.03
C ARG A 97 18.10 3.97 -5.42
N LEU A 98 17.40 3.40 -4.44
CA LEU A 98 16.26 2.50 -4.66
C LEU A 98 15.01 3.22 -5.20
N GLY A 99 14.97 4.54 -5.08
CA GLY A 99 13.80 5.34 -5.39
C GLY A 99 12.70 5.21 -4.33
N TYR A 100 11.68 6.07 -4.43
CA TYR A 100 10.69 6.20 -3.37
C TYR A 100 9.92 4.91 -3.12
N GLN A 101 9.48 4.21 -4.16
CA GLN A 101 8.76 2.93 -4.01
C GLN A 101 9.62 1.83 -3.38
N GLY A 102 10.90 1.73 -3.76
CA GLY A 102 11.85 0.78 -3.15
C GLY A 102 12.09 1.08 -1.68
N PHE A 103 12.27 2.37 -1.34
CA PHE A 103 12.33 2.83 0.05
C PHE A 103 11.06 2.48 0.83
N GLN A 104 9.88 2.75 0.27
CA GLN A 104 8.61 2.41 0.91
C GLN A 104 8.48 0.91 1.23
N THR A 105 8.97 0.07 0.33
CA THR A 105 9.01 -1.39 0.46
C THR A 105 9.99 -1.82 1.55
N MET A 106 11.20 -1.25 1.58
CA MET A 106 12.21 -1.52 2.61
C MET A 106 11.70 -1.18 4.02
N VAL A 107 11.04 -0.03 4.19
CA VAL A 107 10.45 0.36 5.47
C VAL A 107 9.36 -0.61 5.91
N ARG A 108 8.46 -0.99 4.99
CA ARG A 108 7.40 -1.98 5.26
C ARG A 108 8.02 -3.30 5.74
N ASP A 109 8.99 -3.84 5.01
CA ASP A 109 9.60 -5.13 5.31
C ASP A 109 10.34 -5.11 6.65
N ARG A 110 11.06 -4.02 6.96
CA ARG A 110 11.66 -3.82 8.28
C ARG A 110 10.61 -3.82 9.38
N MET A 111 9.55 -3.03 9.27
CA MET A 111 8.51 -2.96 10.31
C MET A 111 7.86 -4.32 10.55
N MET A 112 7.59 -5.07 9.49
CA MET A 112 7.02 -6.42 9.60
C MET A 112 7.97 -7.42 10.29
N ARG A 113 9.27 -7.30 10.04
CA ARG A 113 10.28 -8.20 10.62
C ARG A 113 10.65 -7.83 12.06
N ASP A 114 10.84 -6.54 12.32
CA ASP A 114 11.53 -6.06 13.53
C ASP A 114 10.57 -5.54 14.61
N LEU A 115 9.29 -5.28 14.28
CA LEU A 115 8.31 -4.71 15.22
C LEU A 115 7.02 -5.56 15.36
N PRO A 116 7.07 -6.90 15.51
CA PRO A 116 5.88 -7.75 15.48
C PRO A 116 4.86 -7.44 16.59
N GLU A 117 5.29 -6.89 17.73
CA GLU A 117 4.39 -6.53 18.83
C GLU A 117 3.67 -5.19 18.63
N SER A 118 4.32 -4.25 17.93
CA SER A 118 3.79 -2.90 17.67
C SER A 118 3.13 -2.78 16.29
N PHE A 119 3.35 -3.75 15.42
CA PHE A 119 2.85 -3.79 14.06
C PHE A 119 1.96 -5.03 13.89
N PHE A 120 0.69 -4.79 13.55
CA PHE A 120 -0.24 -5.85 13.17
C PHE A 120 -0.97 -5.45 11.89
N VAL A 121 -1.26 -6.43 11.03
CA VAL A 121 -2.04 -6.22 9.82
C VAL A 121 -3.49 -6.55 10.08
N LYS A 122 -4.33 -5.51 10.22
CA LYS A 122 -5.77 -5.72 10.29
C LYS A 122 -6.31 -6.16 8.92
N ARG A 123 -7.13 -7.21 8.94
CA ARG A 123 -7.77 -7.79 7.75
C ARG A 123 -9.28 -7.78 7.89
N CYS A 124 -9.97 -7.76 6.75
CA CYS A 124 -11.41 -7.94 6.72
C CYS A 124 -11.77 -9.37 7.18
N PRO A 125 -12.70 -9.56 8.12
CA PRO A 125 -13.11 -10.90 8.54
C PRO A 125 -13.75 -11.71 7.40
N ALA A 126 -14.48 -11.06 6.48
CA ALA A 126 -15.18 -11.72 5.39
C ALA A 126 -14.28 -12.07 4.19
N CYS A 127 -13.42 -11.15 3.73
CA CYS A 127 -12.62 -11.34 2.51
C CYS A 127 -11.11 -11.44 2.73
N GLN A 128 -10.63 -11.31 3.98
CA GLN A 128 -9.22 -11.42 4.38
C GLN A 128 -8.23 -10.42 3.74
N ARG A 129 -8.71 -9.49 2.90
CA ARG A 129 -7.91 -8.41 2.34
C ARG A 129 -7.51 -7.38 3.42
N VAL A 130 -6.36 -6.75 3.21
CA VAL A 130 -5.85 -5.67 4.08
C VAL A 130 -6.84 -4.51 4.10
N VAL A 131 -7.19 -4.03 5.29
CA VAL A 131 -8.09 -2.88 5.45
C VAL A 131 -7.30 -1.57 5.37
N ALA A 132 -7.96 -0.42 5.17
CA ALA A 132 -7.26 0.84 4.91
C ALA A 132 -6.37 1.33 6.07
N THR A 133 -6.75 1.06 7.32
CA THR A 133 -6.02 1.50 8.54
C THR A 133 -6.20 0.51 9.69
N PRO A 134 -5.33 0.50 10.71
CA PRO A 134 -5.50 -0.36 11.91
C PRO A 134 -6.82 -0.15 12.65
N LYS A 135 -7.43 1.04 12.53
CA LYS A 135 -8.68 1.40 13.19
C LYS A 135 -9.92 1.18 12.30
N ALA A 136 -9.77 0.68 11.08
CA ALA A 136 -10.89 0.53 10.15
C ALA A 136 -11.97 -0.42 10.71
N LYS A 137 -13.23 -0.03 10.53
CA LYS A 137 -14.43 -0.80 10.94
C LYS A 137 -15.32 -1.25 9.76
N GLN A 138 -14.85 -0.99 8.54
CA GLN A 138 -15.51 -1.35 7.30
C GLN A 138 -14.47 -1.76 6.25
N CYS A 139 -14.80 -2.74 5.41
CA CYS A 139 -13.97 -3.18 4.30
C CYS A 139 -14.30 -2.40 3.03
N LEU A 140 -13.30 -1.74 2.43
CA LEU A 140 -13.45 -1.07 1.14
C LEU A 140 -13.48 -2.02 -0.06
N TRP A 141 -13.17 -3.31 0.15
CA TRP A 141 -13.11 -4.31 -0.91
C TRP A 141 -14.42 -5.05 -1.12
N CYS A 142 -15.06 -5.49 -0.03
CA CYS A 142 -16.31 -6.27 -0.08
C CYS A 142 -17.48 -5.59 0.65
N GLY A 143 -17.29 -4.39 1.19
CA GLY A 143 -18.33 -3.62 1.87
C GLY A 143 -18.67 -4.08 3.30
N GLU A 144 -18.11 -5.22 3.75
CA GLU A 144 -18.37 -5.78 5.09
C GLU A 144 -18.19 -4.73 6.19
N ASN A 145 -19.15 -4.64 7.10
CA ASN A 145 -19.26 -3.60 8.11
C ASN A 145 -19.34 -4.24 9.51
N TRP A 146 -18.27 -4.10 10.30
CA TRP A 146 -18.18 -4.64 11.65
C TRP A 146 -18.20 -3.55 12.72
N HIS A 147 -18.88 -2.42 12.48
CA HIS A 147 -19.05 -1.36 13.47
C HIS A 147 -19.78 -1.82 14.75
N ARG A 148 -20.54 -2.93 14.69
CA ARG A 148 -21.35 -3.46 15.78
C ARG A 148 -20.65 -4.53 16.63
N ALA A 149 -19.42 -4.91 16.30
CA ALA A 149 -18.71 -6.02 16.94
C ALA A 149 -17.89 -5.59 18.18
N GLU A 150 -18.26 -4.50 18.86
CA GLU A 150 -17.60 -3.99 20.08
C GLU A 150 -18.56 -3.99 21.27
#